data_AF-A0A292ZAQ1-F1
#
_entry.id   AF-A0A292ZAQ1-F1
#
_cell.length_a   1.000
_cell.length_b   1.000
_cell.length_c   1.000
_cell.angle_alpha   90.00
_cell.angle_beta   90.00
_cell.angle_gamma   90.00
#
_symmetry.space_group_name_H-M   'P 1'
#
loop_
_entity.id
_entity.type
_entity.pdbx_description
1 polymer ?
#
loop_
_entity_poly.entity_id
_entity_poly.type
_entity_poly.pdbx_seq_one_letter_code
_entity_poly.pdbx_strand_id
1 'polypeptide(L)'
;MQGPDEGHRAKRKTPYNERSDLEKLQSQWNKLSGLHLRDEPSAAIVRCSTAAEIAANYAIRHEWARQTEFDAAIVDQFLMWANGLRGKVERLFVPVYFARPKKSKAAKALIASAEKINKVRNEVVHQGRFSNAEEAGEVIAEAKRFIDMIVGLSQPDFDIQDRTRS
;
A
#
# COMPACT_ATOMS: atom_id res chain seq x y z
N MET A 1 -36.16 5.98 -39.50
CA MET A 1 -36.01 5.92 -38.03
C MET A 1 -34.62 5.35 -37.75
N GLN A 2 -33.70 6.20 -37.28
CA GLN A 2 -32.37 5.78 -36.84
C GLN A 2 -32.50 5.06 -35.49
N GLY A 3 -31.88 3.89 -35.37
CA GLY A 3 -31.78 3.15 -34.10
C GLY A 3 -30.93 3.93 -33.08
N PRO A 4 -31.06 3.64 -31.78
CA PRO A 4 -30.31 4.35 -30.77
C PRO A 4 -28.82 4.06 -30.94
N ASP A 5 -28.09 5.16 -30.99
CA ASP A 5 -26.64 5.31 -31.02
C ASP A 5 -25.97 4.48 -29.89
N GLU A 6 -25.25 3.41 -30.25
CA GLU A 6 -24.41 2.62 -29.34
C GLU A 6 -23.05 3.31 -29.05
N GLY A 7 -22.95 4.63 -29.23
CA GLY A 7 -21.81 5.44 -28.82
C GLY A 7 -21.96 5.95 -27.39
N HIS A 8 -21.03 5.57 -26.50
CA HIS A 8 -20.84 6.07 -25.12
C HIS A 8 -21.66 5.43 -23.99
N ARG A 9 -21.57 4.10 -23.84
CA ARG A 9 -21.60 3.53 -22.48
C ARG A 9 -20.25 3.79 -21.83
N ALA A 10 -20.10 4.92 -21.13
CA ALA A 10 -18.93 5.18 -20.31
C ALA A 10 -18.63 3.93 -19.46
N LYS A 11 -17.45 3.31 -19.64
CA LYS A 11 -17.04 2.13 -18.86
C LYS A 11 -17.27 2.44 -17.39
N ARG A 12 -18.29 1.81 -16.80
CA ARG A 12 -18.68 2.04 -15.41
C ARG A 12 -17.48 1.61 -14.56
N LYS A 13 -16.83 2.57 -13.88
CA LYS A 13 -15.63 2.29 -13.11
C LYS A 13 -15.93 1.22 -12.06
N THR A 14 -15.08 0.20 -11.96
CA THR A 14 -15.18 -0.83 -10.91
C THR A 14 -15.25 -0.14 -9.54
N PRO A 15 -16.29 -0.44 -8.72
CA PRO A 15 -16.40 0.04 -7.35
C PRO A 15 -15.12 -0.22 -6.57
N TYR A 16 -14.73 0.70 -5.67
CA TYR A 16 -13.44 0.61 -4.99
C TYR A 16 -13.25 -0.70 -4.22
N ASN A 17 -14.31 -1.19 -3.58
CA ASN A 17 -14.24 -2.41 -2.76
C ASN A 17 -14.06 -3.68 -3.60
N GLU A 18 -14.49 -3.65 -4.87
CA GLU A 18 -14.39 -4.75 -5.84
C GLU A 18 -13.05 -4.79 -6.58
N ARG A 19 -12.18 -3.77 -6.38
CA ARG A 19 -10.86 -3.70 -7.00
C ARG A 19 -9.89 -4.71 -6.38
N SER A 20 -8.96 -5.19 -7.20
CA SER A 20 -7.76 -5.90 -6.75
C SER A 20 -6.88 -5.01 -5.84
N ASP A 21 -5.94 -5.62 -5.13
CA ASP A 21 -5.04 -4.86 -4.25
C ASP A 21 -4.17 -3.87 -5.03
N LEU A 22 -3.63 -4.25 -6.18
CA LEU A 22 -2.82 -3.35 -7.02
C LEU A 22 -3.65 -2.17 -7.54
N GLU A 23 -4.91 -2.40 -7.93
CA GLU A 23 -5.82 -1.31 -8.31
C GLU A 23 -6.19 -0.41 -7.13
N LYS A 24 -6.40 -0.98 -5.93
CA LYS A 24 -6.66 -0.22 -4.69
C LYS A 24 -5.43 0.61 -4.30
N LEU A 25 -4.23 0.03 -4.41
CA LEU A 25 -2.95 0.67 -4.19
C LEU A 25 -2.77 1.88 -5.11
N GLN A 26 -2.88 1.67 -6.43
CA GLN A 26 -2.78 2.76 -7.42
C GLN A 26 -3.86 3.83 -7.19
N SER A 27 -5.06 3.43 -6.77
CA SER A 27 -6.14 4.38 -6.46
C SER A 27 -5.84 5.26 -5.25
N GLN A 28 -5.23 4.71 -4.20
CA GLN A 28 -4.78 5.49 -3.03
C GLN A 28 -3.60 6.40 -3.41
N TRP A 29 -2.65 5.89 -4.19
CA TRP A 29 -1.50 6.66 -4.67
C TRP A 29 -1.92 7.85 -5.53
N ASN A 30 -2.83 7.65 -6.49
CA ASN A 30 -3.38 8.73 -7.32
C ASN A 30 -4.10 9.80 -6.49
N LYS A 31 -4.77 9.41 -5.39
CA LYS A 31 -5.43 10.35 -4.48
C LYS A 31 -4.43 11.10 -3.61
N LEU A 32 -3.34 10.45 -3.22
CA LEU A 32 -2.24 11.06 -2.48
C LEU A 32 -1.62 12.22 -3.25
N SER A 33 -1.32 12.04 -4.54
CA SER A 33 -0.77 13.11 -5.40
C SER A 33 -1.69 14.34 -5.43
N GLY A 34 -3.01 14.13 -5.37
CA GLY A 34 -3.98 15.22 -5.29
C GLY A 34 -4.03 15.96 -3.95
N LEU A 35 -3.71 15.31 -2.83
CA LEU A 35 -3.67 15.95 -1.50
C LEU A 35 -2.37 16.70 -1.26
N HIS A 36 -1.24 16.17 -1.73
CA HIS A 36 0.04 16.85 -1.61
C HIS A 36 0.01 18.22 -2.29
N LEU A 37 -0.76 18.35 -3.38
CA LEU A 37 -0.98 19.60 -4.10
C LEU A 37 -1.91 20.61 -3.39
N ARG A 38 -2.65 20.18 -2.36
CA ARG A 38 -3.63 21.02 -1.62
C ARG A 38 -3.16 21.42 -0.23
N ASP A 39 -1.89 21.19 0.10
CA ASP A 39 -1.29 21.49 1.40
C ASP A 39 -2.04 20.83 2.58
N GLU A 40 -2.45 19.56 2.40
CA GLU A 40 -3.07 18.74 3.46
C GLU A 40 -2.10 17.64 3.96
N PRO A 41 -1.03 17.99 4.71
CA PRO A 41 0.08 17.08 5.01
C PRO A 41 -0.35 15.88 5.87
N SER A 42 -1.16 16.08 6.90
CA SER A 42 -1.66 14.99 7.76
C SER A 42 -2.52 13.99 6.97
N ALA A 43 -3.40 14.49 6.09
CA ALA A 43 -4.23 13.62 5.25
C ALA A 43 -3.38 12.83 4.23
N ALA A 44 -2.33 13.46 3.69
CA ALA A 44 -1.38 12.81 2.80
C ALA A 44 -0.64 11.65 3.52
N ILE A 45 -0.18 11.85 4.76
CA ILE A 45 0.46 10.79 5.57
C ILE A 45 -0.48 9.60 5.78
N VAL A 46 -1.76 9.85 6.11
CA VAL A 46 -2.73 8.76 6.30
C VAL A 46 -2.93 7.98 5.00
N ARG A 47 -3.01 8.66 3.85
CA ARG A 47 -3.16 7.99 2.56
C ARG A 47 -1.93 7.21 2.13
N CYS A 48 -0.72 7.75 2.29
CA CYS A 48 0.50 7.02 1.91
C CYS A 48 0.73 5.80 2.81
N SER A 49 0.41 5.91 4.10
CA SER A 49 0.43 4.75 5.02
C SER A 49 -0.59 3.69 4.62
N THR A 50 -1.80 4.11 4.21
CA THR A 50 -2.82 3.18 3.68
C THR A 50 -2.34 2.49 2.40
N ALA A 51 -1.69 3.21 1.49
CA ALA A 51 -1.12 2.64 0.28
C ALA A 51 -0.03 1.60 0.60
N ALA A 52 0.90 1.93 1.51
CA ALA A 52 1.92 0.99 1.97
C ALA A 52 1.30 -0.28 2.61
N GLU A 53 0.21 -0.13 3.36
CA GLU A 53 -0.48 -1.28 3.96
C GLU A 53 -1.17 -2.17 2.92
N ILE A 54 -1.77 -1.59 1.88
CA ILE A 54 -2.35 -2.36 0.76
C ILE A 54 -1.24 -3.09 0.00
N ALA A 55 -0.09 -2.46 -0.23
CA ALA A 55 1.07 -3.10 -0.85
C ALA A 55 1.57 -4.30 -0.03
N ALA A 56 1.61 -4.18 1.30
CA ALA A 56 1.94 -5.30 2.18
C ALA A 56 0.89 -6.42 2.11
N ASN A 57 -0.41 -6.10 2.08
CA ASN A 57 -1.47 -7.11 1.90
C ASN A 57 -1.29 -7.89 0.60
N TYR A 58 -1.02 -7.19 -0.51
CA TYR A 58 -0.76 -7.82 -1.80
C TYR A 58 0.40 -8.80 -1.72
N ALA A 59 1.55 -8.35 -1.21
CA ALA A 59 2.75 -9.18 -1.14
C ALA A 59 2.56 -10.38 -0.20
N ILE A 60 1.83 -10.22 0.91
CA ILE A 60 1.47 -11.31 1.81
C ILE A 60 0.57 -12.32 1.10
N ARG A 61 -0.52 -11.90 0.48
CA ARG A 61 -1.43 -12.79 -0.23
C ARG A 61 -0.71 -13.56 -1.33
N HIS A 62 0.13 -12.87 -2.11
CA HIS A 62 0.92 -13.48 -3.17
C HIS A 62 1.90 -14.54 -2.62
N GLU A 63 2.69 -14.19 -1.62
CA GLU A 63 3.70 -15.10 -1.08
C GLU A 63 3.08 -16.28 -0.32
N TRP A 64 2.00 -16.05 0.42
CA TRP A 64 1.32 -17.12 1.15
C TRP A 64 0.62 -18.09 0.21
N ALA A 65 0.01 -17.60 -0.88
CA ALA A 65 -0.53 -18.48 -1.93
C ALA A 65 0.58 -19.31 -2.61
N ARG A 66 1.82 -18.82 -2.64
CA ARG A 66 2.97 -19.53 -3.23
C ARG A 66 3.57 -20.57 -2.27
N GLN A 67 3.53 -20.33 -0.97
CA GLN A 67 4.29 -21.10 0.04
C GLN A 67 3.40 -21.99 0.92
N THR A 68 2.08 -21.81 0.89
CA THR A 68 1.13 -22.49 1.78
C THR A 68 -0.10 -22.97 1.02
N GLU A 69 -0.90 -23.82 1.65
CA GLU A 69 -2.20 -24.29 1.14
C GLU A 69 -3.38 -23.50 1.74
N PHE A 70 -3.12 -22.40 2.43
CA PHE A 70 -4.18 -21.60 3.04
C PHE A 70 -5.04 -20.93 1.97
N ASP A 71 -6.36 -21.04 2.13
CA ASP A 71 -7.28 -20.28 1.30
C ASP A 71 -7.21 -18.77 1.62
N ALA A 72 -7.75 -17.96 0.72
CA ALA A 72 -7.73 -16.50 0.84
C ALA A 72 -8.47 -15.99 2.09
N ALA A 73 -9.51 -16.69 2.56
CA ALA A 73 -10.29 -16.27 3.73
C ALA A 73 -9.49 -16.43 5.03
N ILE A 74 -8.68 -17.48 5.14
CA ILE A 74 -7.76 -17.68 6.25
C ILE A 74 -6.66 -16.60 6.25
N VAL A 75 -6.05 -16.33 5.08
CA VAL A 75 -5.04 -15.27 4.96
C VAL A 75 -5.61 -13.91 5.34
N ASP A 76 -6.85 -13.62 4.95
CA ASP A 76 -7.54 -12.38 5.34
C ASP A 76 -7.74 -12.26 6.85
N GLN A 77 -8.01 -13.36 7.56
CA GLN A 77 -8.06 -13.36 9.03
C GLN A 77 -6.69 -13.03 9.64
N PHE A 78 -5.60 -13.58 9.10
CA PHE A 78 -4.25 -13.23 9.57
C PHE A 78 -3.92 -11.76 9.31
N LEU A 79 -4.28 -11.23 8.14
CA LEU A 79 -4.09 -9.81 7.80
C LEU A 79 -4.84 -8.89 8.76
N MET A 80 -6.08 -9.26 9.14
CA MET A 80 -6.86 -8.52 10.15
C MET A 80 -6.19 -8.59 11.53
N TRP A 81 -5.74 -9.77 11.94
CA TRP A 81 -5.10 -9.97 13.24
C TRP A 81 -3.77 -9.24 13.39
N ALA A 82 -2.94 -9.20 12.34
CA ALA A 82 -1.64 -8.56 12.38
C ALA A 82 -1.71 -7.05 12.65
N ASN A 83 -2.84 -6.41 12.31
CA ASN A 83 -3.21 -5.02 12.56
C ASN A 83 -2.11 -3.97 12.26
N GLY A 84 -2.31 -3.23 11.17
CA GLY A 84 -1.41 -2.16 10.74
C GLY A 84 -0.19 -2.67 9.97
N LEU A 85 0.48 -1.73 9.30
CA LEU A 85 1.60 -1.99 8.40
C LEU A 85 2.75 -2.78 9.07
N ARG A 86 3.18 -2.34 10.27
CA ARG A 86 4.30 -2.97 10.99
C ARG A 86 4.05 -4.44 11.27
N GLY A 87 2.88 -4.76 11.84
CA GLY A 87 2.52 -6.14 12.19
C GLY A 87 2.45 -7.04 10.97
N LYS A 88 1.88 -6.54 9.86
CA LYS A 88 1.82 -7.27 8.58
C LYS A 88 3.21 -7.60 8.05
N VAL A 89 4.15 -6.65 8.08
CA VAL A 89 5.51 -6.88 7.60
C VAL A 89 6.29 -7.81 8.53
N GLU A 90 6.34 -7.51 9.83
CA GLU A 90 7.17 -8.26 10.80
C GLU A 90 6.66 -9.67 11.06
N ARG A 91 5.33 -9.87 11.10
CA ARG A 91 4.72 -11.13 11.55
C ARG A 91 4.25 -12.02 10.41
N LEU A 92 3.90 -11.47 9.25
CA LEU A 92 3.31 -12.24 8.15
C LEU A 92 4.20 -12.30 6.92
N PHE A 93 4.75 -11.17 6.46
CA PHE A 93 5.54 -11.16 5.23
C PHE A 93 6.97 -11.66 5.46
N VAL A 94 7.72 -11.01 6.35
CA VAL A 94 9.15 -11.26 6.53
C VAL A 94 9.48 -12.70 6.94
N PRO A 95 8.74 -13.33 7.88
CA PRO A 95 9.01 -14.71 8.29
C PRO A 95 8.79 -15.74 7.18
N VAL A 96 7.88 -15.46 6.24
CA VAL A 96 7.51 -16.37 5.15
C VAL A 96 8.42 -16.18 3.94
N TYR A 97 8.67 -14.93 3.54
CA TYR A 97 9.47 -14.64 2.35
C TYR A 97 10.97 -14.90 2.55
N PHE A 98 11.52 -14.55 3.72
CA PHE A 98 12.96 -14.66 3.97
C PHE A 98 13.30 -15.88 4.82
N ALA A 99 14.03 -16.85 4.26
CA ALA A 99 14.49 -18.03 5.00
C ALA A 99 15.37 -17.69 6.22
N ARG A 100 16.10 -16.57 6.18
CA ARG A 100 16.93 -16.08 7.31
C ARG A 100 16.74 -14.58 7.54
N PRO A 101 15.61 -14.14 8.12
CA PRO A 101 15.25 -12.71 8.21
C PRO A 101 16.33 -11.85 8.86
N LYS A 102 16.92 -12.32 9.97
CA LYS A 102 17.96 -11.58 10.72
C LYS A 102 19.24 -11.31 9.92
N LYS A 103 19.49 -12.07 8.86
CA LYS A 103 20.65 -11.91 7.97
C LYS A 103 20.32 -11.15 6.68
N SER A 104 19.04 -11.00 6.35
CA SER A 104 18.60 -10.30 5.14
C SER A 104 18.62 -8.80 5.34
N LYS A 105 19.37 -8.08 4.47
CA LYS A 105 19.35 -6.61 4.44
C LYS A 105 17.98 -6.08 4.02
N ALA A 106 17.36 -6.72 3.02
CA ALA A 106 16.03 -6.35 2.53
C ALA A 106 14.94 -6.52 3.62
N ALA A 107 15.00 -7.61 4.40
CA ALA A 107 14.06 -7.81 5.50
C ALA A 107 14.17 -6.71 6.56
N LYS A 108 15.40 -6.32 6.93
CA LYS A 108 15.64 -5.22 7.88
C LYS A 108 15.16 -3.89 7.33
N ALA A 109 15.41 -3.62 6.04
CA ALA A 109 14.96 -2.40 5.38
C ALA A 109 13.42 -2.31 5.35
N LEU A 110 12.73 -3.40 5.02
CA LEU A 110 11.27 -3.48 5.05
C LEU A 110 10.69 -3.19 6.43
N ILE A 111 11.25 -3.80 7.48
CA ILE A 111 10.81 -3.59 8.87
C ILE A 111 11.03 -2.13 9.28
N ALA A 112 12.23 -1.59 9.09
CA ALA A 112 12.56 -0.23 9.48
C ALA A 112 11.69 0.81 8.75
N SER A 113 11.44 0.59 7.46
CA SER A 113 10.58 1.44 6.65
C SER A 113 9.12 1.39 7.12
N ALA A 114 8.59 0.19 7.37
CA ALA A 114 7.26 -0.02 7.93
C ALA A 114 7.10 0.64 9.31
N GLU A 115 8.10 0.54 10.18
CA GLU A 115 8.15 1.21 11.48
C GLU A 115 8.08 2.73 11.34
N LYS A 116 8.88 3.32 10.43
CA LYS A 116 8.90 4.77 10.19
C LYS A 116 7.53 5.28 9.73
N ILE A 117 6.94 4.64 8.71
CA ILE A 117 5.62 5.01 8.17
C ILE A 117 4.54 4.87 9.25
N ASN A 118 4.53 3.74 9.97
CA ASN A 118 3.52 3.45 10.97
C ASN A 118 3.61 4.40 12.18
N LYS A 119 4.83 4.79 12.59
CA LYS A 119 5.05 5.76 13.67
C LYS A 119 4.41 7.10 13.35
N VAL A 120 4.75 7.71 12.20
CA VAL A 120 4.22 9.03 11.84
C VAL A 120 2.69 8.98 11.68
N ARG A 121 2.16 7.94 11.03
CA ARG A 121 0.70 7.77 10.92
C ARG A 121 0.04 7.71 12.29
N ASN A 122 0.62 6.99 13.25
CA ASN A 122 0.05 6.85 14.59
C ASN A 122 0.05 8.18 15.35
N GLU A 123 1.11 8.98 15.22
CA GLU A 123 1.16 10.32 15.81
C GLU A 123 0.07 11.23 15.21
N VAL A 124 -0.14 11.18 13.89
CA VAL A 124 -1.18 11.96 13.23
C VAL A 124 -2.59 11.50 13.63
N VAL A 125 -2.88 10.19 13.53
CA VAL A 125 -4.24 9.64 13.68
C VAL A 125 -4.66 9.48 15.14
N HIS A 126 -3.75 9.06 16.02
CA HIS A 126 -4.09 8.72 17.40
C HIS A 126 -3.68 9.80 18.42
N GLN A 127 -2.67 10.61 18.11
CA GLN A 127 -2.22 11.69 19.00
C GLN A 127 -2.69 13.07 18.54
N GLY A 128 -3.35 13.17 17.39
CA GLY A 128 -3.87 14.42 16.84
C GLY A 128 -2.77 15.38 16.37
N ARG A 129 -1.57 14.86 16.08
CA ARG A 129 -0.44 15.68 15.66
C ARG A 129 -0.68 16.24 14.25
N PHE A 130 -0.57 17.56 14.11
CA PHE A 130 -0.46 18.18 12.80
C PHE A 130 0.93 17.93 12.22
N SER A 131 0.97 17.56 10.94
CA SER A 131 2.21 17.45 10.18
C SER A 131 2.42 18.69 9.31
N ASN A 132 3.60 18.79 8.69
CA ASN A 132 3.96 19.85 7.76
C ASN A 132 4.34 19.24 6.38
N ALA A 133 4.51 20.09 5.38
CA ALA A 133 4.78 19.65 4.01
C ALA A 133 6.10 18.86 3.86
N GLU A 134 7.13 19.24 4.62
CA GLU A 134 8.45 18.58 4.60
C GLU A 134 8.35 17.15 5.13
N GLU A 135 7.79 16.98 6.34
CA GLU A 135 7.59 15.67 6.95
C GLU A 135 6.67 14.78 6.11
N ALA A 136 5.57 15.35 5.58
CA ALA A 136 4.70 14.61 4.67
C ALA A 136 5.48 14.16 3.42
N GLY A 137 6.30 15.03 2.83
CA GLY A 137 7.16 14.68 1.69
C GLY A 137 8.13 13.54 1.99
N GLU A 138 8.78 13.57 3.15
CA GLU A 138 9.68 12.49 3.58
C GLU A 138 8.97 11.15 3.75
N VAL A 139 7.79 11.15 4.37
CA VAL A 139 7.02 9.93 4.62
C VAL A 139 6.39 9.39 3.33
N ILE A 140 5.99 10.28 2.41
CA ILE A 140 5.54 9.88 1.06
C ILE A 140 6.69 9.22 0.30
N ALA A 141 7.88 9.81 0.31
CA ALA A 141 9.04 9.23 -0.36
C ALA A 141 9.44 7.88 0.27
N GLU A 142 9.36 7.75 1.59
CA GLU A 142 9.57 6.49 2.30
C GLU A 142 8.52 5.44 1.91
N ALA A 143 7.24 5.83 1.86
CA ALA A 143 6.16 4.94 1.45
C ALA A 143 6.33 4.47 0.00
N LYS A 144 6.75 5.34 -0.93
CA LYS A 144 7.05 4.94 -2.31
C LYS A 144 8.15 3.87 -2.35
N ARG A 145 9.29 4.13 -1.71
CA ARG A 145 10.40 3.16 -1.62
C ARG A 145 9.96 1.83 -1.01
N PHE A 146 9.16 1.88 0.05
CA PHE A 146 8.61 0.69 0.69
C PHE A 146 7.73 -0.11 -0.27
N ILE A 147 6.79 0.56 -0.93
CA ILE A 147 5.83 -0.04 -1.87
C ILE A 147 6.59 -0.71 -3.02
N ASP A 148 7.51 0.01 -3.66
CA ASP A 148 8.29 -0.51 -4.78
C ASP A 148 9.13 -1.71 -4.36
N MET A 149 9.75 -1.66 -3.17
CA MET A 149 10.53 -2.78 -2.63
C MET A 149 9.65 -4.00 -2.32
N ILE A 150 8.54 -3.85 -1.60
CA ILE A 150 7.75 -5.01 -1.14
C ILE A 150 6.95 -5.67 -2.28
N VAL A 151 6.41 -4.86 -3.18
CA VAL A 151 5.68 -5.37 -4.35
C VAL A 151 6.66 -5.92 -5.38
N GLY A 152 7.83 -5.30 -5.55
CA GLY A 152 8.91 -5.75 -6.42
C GLY A 152 9.41 -7.17 -6.12
N LEU A 153 9.29 -7.63 -4.87
CA LEU A 153 9.59 -9.02 -4.48
C LEU A 153 8.60 -10.05 -5.05
N SER A 154 7.38 -9.62 -5.38
CA SER A 154 6.33 -10.46 -5.97
C SER A 154 6.15 -10.23 -7.47
N GLN A 155 6.35 -8.98 -7.92
CA GLN A 155 6.23 -8.57 -9.31
C GLN A 155 7.51 -7.82 -9.72
N PRO A 156 8.44 -8.47 -10.45
CA PRO A 156 9.63 -7.81 -10.97
C PRO A 156 9.26 -6.54 -11.75
N ASP A 157 10.13 -5.54 -11.69
CA ASP A 157 9.98 -4.24 -12.37
C ASP A 157 8.74 -3.43 -11.96
N PHE A 158 8.13 -3.76 -10.82
CA PHE A 158 7.06 -2.94 -10.26
C PHE A 158 7.59 -1.55 -9.88
N ASP A 159 6.85 -0.52 -10.31
CA ASP A 159 7.08 0.88 -9.95
C ASP A 159 5.73 1.58 -9.77
N ILE A 160 5.46 2.09 -8.56
CA ILE A 160 4.23 2.83 -8.32
C ILE A 160 4.28 4.16 -9.08
N GLN A 161 3.35 4.32 -10.01
CA GLN A 161 3.31 5.48 -10.89
C GLN A 161 2.59 6.64 -10.23
N ASP A 162 3.19 7.82 -10.25
CA ASP A 162 2.47 9.05 -9.98
C ASP A 162 1.41 9.29 -11.05
N ARG A 163 0.32 9.94 -10.66
CA ARG A 163 -0.74 10.28 -11.61
C ARG A 163 -0.17 11.23 -12.66
N THR A 164 0.06 10.73 -13.87
CA THR A 164 0.38 11.54 -15.04
C THR A 164 -0.82 12.47 -15.31
N ARG A 165 -0.56 13.78 -15.38
CA ARG A 165 -1.59 14.76 -15.76
C ARG A 165 -1.92 14.52 -17.24
N SER A 166 -3.10 13.96 -17.51
CA SER A 166 -3.78 14.07 -18.81
C SER A 166 -4.69 15.28 -18.80
#